data_AF-A0A2D8QEV9-F1
#
_entry.id   AF-A0A2D8QEV9-F1
#
_cell.length_a   1.000
_cell.length_b   1.000
_cell.length_c   1.000
_cell.angle_alpha   90.00
_cell.angle_beta   90.00
_cell.angle_gamma   90.00
#
_symmetry.space_group_name_H-M   'P 1'
#
loop_
_entity.id
_entity.type
_entity.pdbx_description
1 polymer ?
#
loop_
_entity_poly.entity_id
_entity_poly.type
_entity_poly.pdbx_seq_one_letter_code
_entity_poly.pdbx_strand_id
1 'polypeptide(L)' 'DDIVEGVSALAAPVRDARGRVAAAVSVSGLTPQLIGQDGQPLTDALTRVRTAAAEISRQLQDMHWAR' A
#
# COMPACT_ATOMS: atom_id res chain seq x y z
N ASP A 1 -6.43 17.02 -7.92
CA ASP A 1 -5.73 15.74 -7.71
C ASP A 1 -4.31 16.13 -7.42
N ASP A 2 -4.09 16.52 -6.17
CA ASP A 2 -3.07 17.50 -5.85
C ASP A 2 -1.83 16.73 -5.40
N ILE A 3 -0.97 16.41 -6.36
CA ILE A 3 0.40 16.02 -6.07
C ILE A 3 1.09 17.26 -5.53
N VAL A 4 1.31 17.29 -4.21
CA VAL A 4 2.11 18.33 -3.57
C VAL A 4 3.57 18.06 -3.94
N GLU A 5 4.22 19.04 -4.57
CA GLU A 5 5.64 18.94 -4.88
C GLU A 5 6.45 18.64 -3.60
N GLY A 6 7.37 17.68 -3.69
CA GLY A 6 8.13 17.20 -2.53
C GLY A 6 7.40 16.15 -1.67
N VAL A 7 6.18 15.74 -2.03
CA VAL A 7 5.47 14.61 -1.43
C VAL A 7 5.42 13.45 -2.41
N SER A 8 5.66 12.24 -1.89
CA SER A 8 5.48 10.99 -2.63
C SER A 8 4.45 10.11 -1.91
N ALA A 9 3.86 9.18 -2.64
CA ALA A 9 2.97 8.16 -2.09
C ALA A 9 3.33 6.78 -2.65
N LEU A 10 3.36 5.77 -1.77
CA LEU A 10 3.48 4.37 -2.14
C LEU A 10 2.17 3.68 -1.83
N ALA A 11 1.64 2.89 -2.77
CA ALA A 11 0.38 2.18 -2.60
C ALA A 11 0.51 0.69 -2.96
N ALA A 12 -0.24 -0.14 -2.24
CA ALA A 12 -0.37 -1.57 -2.52
C ALA A 12 -1.84 -1.99 -2.55
N PRO A 13 -2.24 -2.92 -3.44
CA PRO A 13 -3.62 -3.35 -3.57
C PRO A 13 -4.02 -4.27 -2.42
N VAL A 14 -5.24 -4.07 -1.90
CA VAL A 14 -5.94 -5.03 -1.06
C VAL A 14 -6.82 -5.89 -1.95
N ARG A 15 -6.76 -7.22 -1.76
CA ARG A 15 -7.48 -8.18 -2.60
C ARG A 15 -8.55 -8.93 -1.79
N ASP A 16 -9.69 -9.16 -2.42
CA ASP A 16 -10.75 -10.03 -1.87
C ASP A 16 -10.38 -11.52 -1.99
N ALA A 17 -11.26 -12.41 -1.49
CA ALA A 17 -11.09 -13.87 -1.57
C ALA A 17 -11.10 -14.42 -3.00
N ARG A 18 -11.58 -13.65 -3.99
CA ARG A 18 -11.54 -14.00 -5.40
C ARG A 18 -10.29 -13.42 -6.10
N GLY A 19 -9.37 -12.83 -5.33
CA GLY A 19 -8.16 -12.18 -5.83
C GLY A 19 -8.41 -10.84 -6.53
N ARG A 20 -9.65 -10.33 -6.53
CA ARG A 20 -9.99 -9.04 -7.16
C ARG A 20 -9.55 -7.90 -6.27
N VAL A 21 -9.13 -6.79 -6.87
CA VAL A 21 -8.79 -5.58 -6.12
C VAL A 21 -10.07 -5.04 -5.48
N ALA A 22 -10.09 -4.98 -4.15
CA ALA A 22 -11.20 -4.46 -3.37
C ALA A 22 -10.93 -3.03 -2.88
N ALA A 23 -9.66 -2.70 -2.65
CA ALA A 23 -9.20 -1.38 -2.21
C ALA A 23 -7.68 -1.24 -2.46
N ALA A 24 -7.11 -0.11 -2.04
CA ALA A 24 -5.67 0.09 -1.94
C ALA A 24 -5.33 0.74 -0.58
N VAL A 25 -4.14 0.46 -0.08
CA VAL A 25 -3.55 1.12 1.09
C VAL A 25 -2.36 1.92 0.61
N SER A 26 -2.28 3.18 1.02
CA SER A 26 -1.17 4.07 0.70
C SER A 26 -0.51 4.67 1.93
N VAL A 27 0.79 4.90 1.85
CA VAL A 27 1.53 5.78 2.74
C VAL A 27 2.06 6.95 1.94
N SER A 28 1.89 8.16 2.47
CA SER A 28 2.32 9.41 1.84
C SER A 28 3.20 10.20 2.80
N GLY A 29 4.21 10.88 2.27
CA GLY A 29 5.18 11.62 3.07
C GLY A 29 6.18 12.36 2.20
N LEU A 30 7.18 12.97 2.83
CA LEU A 30 8.22 13.69 2.10
C LEU A 30 8.97 12.74 1.18
N THR A 31 9.23 13.14 -0.07
CA THR A 31 9.92 12.32 -1.08
C THR A 31 11.21 11.67 -0.56
N PRO A 32 12.11 12.37 0.17
CA PRO A 32 13.33 11.75 0.70
C PRO A 32 13.11 10.63 1.73
N GLN A 33 11.90 10.52 2.31
CA GLN A 33 11.54 9.48 3.28
C GLN A 33 10.94 8.24 2.63
N LEU A 34 10.59 8.32 1.34
CA LEU A 34 9.88 7.25 0.63
C LEU A 34 10.61 6.80 -0.64
N ILE A 35 11.37 7.68 -1.28
CA ILE A 35 12.06 7.45 -2.55
C ILE A 35 13.58 7.66 -2.34
N GLY A 36 14.35 6.67 -2.76
CA GLY A 36 15.81 6.71 -2.77
C GLY A 36 16.37 7.67 -3.83
N GLN A 37 17.68 7.91 -3.76
CA GLN A 37 18.38 8.78 -4.74
C GLN A 37 18.32 8.22 -6.17
N ASP A 38 18.10 6.92 -6.33
CA ASP A 38 17.91 6.21 -7.59
C ASP A 38 16.47 6.30 -8.14
N GLY A 39 15.58 7.04 -7.47
CA GLY A 39 14.18 7.16 -7.82
C GLY A 39 13.34 5.93 -7.47
N GLN A 40 13.91 4.93 -6.79
CA GLN A 40 13.18 3.74 -6.37
C GLN A 40 12.57 3.92 -4.98
N PRO A 41 11.44 3.26 -4.68
CA PRO A 41 10.92 3.22 -3.33
C PRO A 41 11.95 2.67 -2.33
N LEU A 42 12.09 3.30 -1.18
CA LEU A 42 12.89 2.76 -0.10
C LEU A 42 12.32 1.41 0.33
N THR A 43 13.20 0.40 0.46
CA THR A 43 12.81 -0.99 0.75
C THR A 43 11.93 -1.12 1.98
N ASP A 44 12.23 -0.39 3.05
CA ASP A 44 11.45 -0.43 4.29
C ASP A 44 10.03 0.14 4.10
N ALA A 45 9.91 1.27 3.40
CA ALA A 45 8.63 1.89 3.12
C ALA A 45 7.77 0.99 2.21
N LEU A 46 8.38 0.42 1.17
CA LEU A 46 7.73 -0.52 0.27
C LEU A 46 7.30 -1.81 0.98
N THR A 47 8.15 -2.34 1.87
CA THR A 47 7.84 -3.55 2.65
C THR A 47 6.66 -3.29 3.58
N ARG A 48 6.65 -2.16 4.30
CA ARG A 48 5.55 -1.81 5.22
C ARG A 48 4.21 -1.71 4.50
N VAL A 49 4.12 -0.99 3.38
CA VAL A 49 2.85 -0.85 2.65
C VAL A 49 2.36 -2.18 2.07
N ARG A 50 3.27 -3.03 1.57
CA ARG A 50 2.92 -4.37 1.07
C ARG A 50 2.45 -5.30 2.19
N THR A 51 3.14 -5.29 3.33
CA THR A 51 2.76 -6.10 4.50
C THR A 51 1.38 -5.70 5.03
N ALA A 52 1.13 -4.40 5.19
CA ALA A 52 -0.16 -3.89 5.63
C ALA A 52 -1.29 -4.29 4.67
N ALA A 53 -1.09 -4.10 3.35
CA ALA A 53 -2.08 -4.51 2.36
C ALA A 53 -2.34 -6.02 2.35
N ALA A 54 -1.30 -6.84 2.57
CA ALA A 54 -1.43 -8.29 2.67
C ALA A 54 -2.17 -8.73 3.95
N GLU A 55 -1.94 -8.07 5.08
CA GLU A 55 -2.66 -8.31 6.34
C GLU A 55 -4.14 -7.99 6.21
N ILE A 56 -4.47 -6.83 5.64
CA ILE A 56 -5.86 -6.42 5.40
C ILE A 56 -6.52 -7.38 4.41
N SER A 57 -5.80 -7.82 3.37
CA SER A 57 -6.32 -8.83 2.42
C SER A 57 -6.68 -10.14 3.14
N ARG A 58 -5.82 -10.64 4.04
CA ARG A 58 -6.10 -11.85 4.83
C ARG A 58 -7.33 -11.66 5.72
N GLN A 59 -7.41 -10.56 6.46
CA GLN A 59 -8.57 -10.27 7.31
C GLN A 59 -9.87 -10.18 6.49
N LEU A 60 -9.83 -9.55 5.32
CA LEU A 60 -11.00 -9.43 4.44
C LEU A 60 -11.46 -10.80 3.90
N GLN A 61 -10.52 -11.70 3.60
CA GLN A 61 -10.79 -13.07 3.21
C GLN A 61 -11.44 -13.86 4.35
N ASP A 62 -10.89 -13.70 5.55
CA ASP A 62 -11.40 -14.29 6.79
C ASP A 62 -12.70 -13.64 7.27
N MET A 63 -13.19 -12.55 6.67
CA MET A 63 -14.53 -12.03 7.01
C MET A 63 -15.63 -12.61 6.11
N HIS A 64 -15.27 -13.18 4.96
CA HIS A 64 -16.23 -13.67 3.97
C HIS A 64 -16.90 -15.01 4.36
N TRP A 65 -16.55 -15.62 5.50
CA TRP A 65 -17.21 -16.83 6.02
C TRP A 65 -18.38 -16.57 6.98
N ALA A 66 -18.64 -15.32 7.36
CA ALA A 66 -19.69 -14.97 8.33
C ALA A 66 -21.03 -14.54 7.70
N ARG A 67 -21.24 -14.79 6.40
CA ARG A 67 -22.49 -14.55 5.67
C ARG A 67 -22.83 -15.73 4.78
#